data_AF-A0A814ZYZ3-F1
#
_entry.id   AF-A0A814ZYZ3-F1
#
_cell.length_a   1.000
_cell.length_b   1.000
_cell.length_c   1.000
_cell.angle_alpha   90.00
_cell.angle_beta   90.00
_cell.angle_gamma   90.00
#
_symmetry.space_group_name_H-M   'P 1'
#
loop_
_entity.id
_entity.type
_entity.pdbx_description
1 polymer ?
#
loop_
_entity_poly.entity_id
_entity_poly.type
_entity_poly.pdbx_seq_one_letter_code
_entity_poly.pdbx_strand_id
1 'polypeptide(L)' 'MRWNITLPGRKPPPHPPQPPAPESPKLTVLHLSDIHVDFGYKPGSLAECYQPVCCRFGQPLHGQPGAGFWHSFLNYCTII' A
#
# COMPACT_ATOMS: atom_id res chain seq x y z
N MET A 1 -22.04 6.16 18.78
CA MET A 1 -22.95 5.10 18.30
C MET A 1 -22.33 3.76 18.64
N ARG A 2 -23.10 2.82 19.20
CA ARG A 2 -22.65 1.43 19.45
C ARG A 2 -23.51 0.51 18.59
N TRP A 3 -22.86 -0.32 17.80
CA TRP A 3 -23.50 -1.38 17.03
C TRP A 3 -23.00 -2.73 17.51
N ASN A 4 -23.83 -3.76 17.38
CA ASN A 4 -23.51 -5.13 17.76
C ASN A 4 -23.89 -6.08 16.62
N ILE A 5 -23.01 -7.05 16.34
CA ILE A 5 -23.27 -8.14 15.40
C ILE A 5 -23.54 -9.40 16.21
N THR A 6 -24.72 -9.96 16.04
CA THR A 6 -25.08 -11.23 16.66
C THR A 6 -24.54 -12.35 15.78
N LEU A 7 -23.58 -13.11 16.30
CA LEU A 7 -23.09 -14.30 15.62
C LEU A 7 -24.03 -15.48 15.89
N PRO A 8 -24.26 -16.36 14.91
CA PRO A 8 -24.95 -17.61 15.17
C PRO A 8 -24.15 -18.45 16.18
N GLY A 9 -24.86 -19.24 17.00
CA GLY A 9 -24.25 -20.17 17.95
C GLY A 9 -23.51 -21.34 17.26
N ARG A 10 -23.21 -22.39 18.03
CA ARG A 10 -22.50 -23.61 17.56
C ARG A 10 -21.05 -23.38 17.14
N LYS A 11 -20.30 -22.61 17.92
CA LYS A 11 -18.85 -22.47 17.73
C LYS A 11 -18.19 -23.86 17.90
N PRO A 12 -17.51 -24.40 16.87
CA PRO A 12 -16.80 -25.67 17.00
C PRO A 12 -15.57 -25.52 17.91
N PRO A 13 -15.05 -26.63 18.48
CA PRO A 13 -13.77 -26.62 19.16
C PRO A 13 -12.66 -26.12 18.21
N PRO A 14 -11.71 -25.29 18.69
CA PRO A 14 -10.59 -24.85 17.86
C PRO A 14 -9.71 -26.03 17.44
N HIS A 15 -9.44 -26.15 16.15
CA HIS A 15 -8.49 -27.11 15.59
C HIS A 15 -7.47 -26.34 14.74
N PRO A 16 -6.19 -26.28 15.15
CA PRO A 16 -5.18 -25.57 14.37
C PRO A 16 -4.87 -26.32 13.06
N PRO A 17 -4.53 -25.60 11.97
CA PRO A 17 -4.10 -26.22 10.73
C PRO A 17 -2.83 -27.06 10.95
N GLN A 18 -2.81 -28.29 10.40
CA GLN A 18 -1.60 -29.12 10.36
C GLN A 18 -0.77 -28.79 9.10
N PRO A 19 0.57 -28.92 9.16
CA PRO A 19 1.39 -28.80 7.97
C PRO A 19 0.98 -29.80 6.88
N PRO A 20 0.98 -29.41 5.60
CA PRO A 20 0.71 -30.33 4.51
C PRO A 20 1.82 -31.39 4.39
N ALA A 21 1.50 -32.56 3.83
CA ALA A 21 2.48 -33.59 3.51
C ALA A 21 3.53 -33.08 2.49
N PRO A 22 4.77 -33.61 2.47
CA PRO A 22 5.87 -33.08 1.65
C PRO A 22 5.53 -32.85 0.16
N GLU A 23 4.74 -33.74 -0.44
CA GLU A 23 4.36 -33.73 -1.86
C GLU A 23 2.97 -33.14 -2.12
N SER A 24 2.40 -32.40 -1.17
CA SER A 24 1.07 -31.82 -1.35
C SER A 24 1.08 -30.76 -2.46
N PRO A 25 0.07 -30.76 -3.36
CA PRO A 25 -0.01 -29.76 -4.42
C PRO A 25 -0.13 -28.36 -3.83
N LYS A 26 0.53 -27.39 -4.47
CA LYS A 26 0.50 -25.98 -4.05
C LYS A 26 -0.31 -25.17 -5.06
N LEU A 27 -1.14 -24.27 -4.55
CA LEU A 27 -1.79 -23.23 -5.34
C LEU A 27 -0.97 -21.95 -5.23
N THR A 28 -0.54 -21.41 -6.38
CA THR A 28 0.09 -20.09 -6.43
C THR A 28 -0.97 -19.03 -6.66
N VAL A 29 -1.07 -18.06 -5.76
CA VAL A 29 -2.02 -16.95 -5.84
C VAL A 29 -1.28 -15.62 -5.92
N LEU A 30 -1.53 -14.84 -6.96
CA LEU A 30 -1.07 -13.45 -7.05
C LEU A 30 -2.07 -12.55 -6.31
N HIS A 31 -1.58 -11.75 -5.36
CA HIS A 31 -2.38 -10.75 -4.66
C HIS A 31 -1.66 -9.41 -4.73
N LEU A 32 -2.27 -8.46 -5.45
CA LEU A 32 -1.81 -7.08 -5.57
C LEU A 32 -2.86 -6.18 -4.90
N SER A 33 -2.41 -5.22 -4.10
CA SER A 33 -3.26 -4.22 -3.45
C SER A 33 -2.53 -2.88 -3.40
N ASP A 34 -3.29 -1.80 -3.26
CA ASP A 34 -2.78 -0.46 -2.96
C ASP A 34 -1.73 0.07 -3.96
N ILE A 35 -1.92 -0.19 -5.26
CA ILE A 35 -0.98 0.25 -6.32
C ILE A 35 -0.84 1.79 -6.33
N HIS A 36 -1.93 2.52 -6.06
CA HIS A 36 -1.95 3.99 -5.96
C HIS A 36 -1.24 4.72 -7.12
N VAL A 37 -1.70 4.44 -8.34
CA VAL A 37 -1.26 5.10 -9.59
C VAL A 37 -1.61 6.59 -9.58
N ASP A 38 -0.62 7.42 -9.90
CA ASP A 38 -0.74 8.87 -10.02
C ASP A 38 -0.31 9.37 -11.39
N PHE A 39 -1.28 9.63 -12.25
CA PHE A 39 -1.07 10.21 -13.58
C PHE A 39 -0.49 11.62 -13.56
N GLY A 40 -0.52 12.30 -12.40
CA GLY A 40 0.11 13.60 -12.21
C GLY A 40 1.58 13.51 -11.77
N TYR A 41 2.10 12.31 -11.49
CA TYR A 41 3.47 12.16 -11.00
C TYR A 41 4.48 12.72 -12.01
N LYS A 42 5.34 13.61 -11.53
CA LYS A 42 6.32 14.33 -12.34
C LYS A 42 7.70 14.24 -11.70
N PRO A 43 8.65 13.50 -12.30
CA PRO A 43 10.03 13.47 -11.85
C PRO A 43 10.64 14.87 -11.73
N GLY A 44 11.45 15.08 -10.68
CA GLY A 44 12.12 16.34 -10.37
C GLY A 44 11.22 17.43 -9.77
N SER A 45 9.91 17.16 -9.64
CA SER A 45 8.98 18.09 -8.98
C SER A 45 9.16 18.14 -7.47
N LEU A 46 8.43 19.01 -6.78
CA LEU A 46 8.54 19.17 -5.34
C LEU A 46 8.01 17.93 -4.60
N ALA A 47 8.89 17.21 -3.92
CA ALA A 47 8.56 15.98 -3.20
C ALA A 47 7.99 16.24 -1.78
N GLU A 48 8.33 17.38 -1.18
CA GLU A 48 7.83 17.81 0.13
C GLU A 48 7.05 19.11 -0.04
N CYS A 49 5.74 19.05 0.16
CA CYS A 49 4.83 20.17 -0.06
C CYS A 49 3.71 20.18 0.98
N TYR A 50 3.01 21.30 1.13
CA TYR A 50 1.89 21.44 2.08
C TYR A 50 0.56 20.92 1.52
N GLN A 51 0.58 19.84 0.74
CA GLN A 51 -0.60 19.19 0.17
C GLN A 51 -0.67 17.73 0.63
N PRO A 52 -1.85 17.11 0.63
CA PRO A 52 -1.99 15.68 0.93
C PRO A 52 -1.23 14.77 -0.03
N VAL A 53 -1.02 15.20 -1.28
CA VAL A 53 -0.22 14.51 -2.30
C VAL A 53 0.68 15.52 -3.03
N CYS A 54 1.97 15.23 -3.08
CA CYS A 54 3.05 15.98 -3.71
C CYS A 54 3.57 15.25 -4.97
N CYS A 55 4.78 15.56 -5.44
CA CYS A 55 5.39 14.97 -6.62
C CYS A 55 4.67 15.23 -7.96
N ARG A 56 3.83 16.25 -8.06
CA ARG A 56 3.12 16.62 -9.31
C ARG A 56 3.56 17.95 -9.92
N PHE A 57 4.05 18.87 -9.09
CA PHE A 57 4.30 20.26 -9.48
C PHE A 57 5.42 20.89 -8.64
N GLY A 58 5.79 22.13 -8.98
CA GLY A 58 6.80 22.89 -8.27
C GLY A 58 8.22 22.40 -8.52
N GLN A 59 9.18 23.12 -7.94
CA GLN A 59 10.60 22.78 -7.96
C GLN A 59 11.11 22.77 -6.52
N PRO A 60 11.95 21.79 -6.14
CA PRO A 60 12.58 21.76 -4.83
C PRO A 60 13.46 22.99 -4.63
N LEU A 61 13.55 23.48 -3.39
CA LEU A 61 14.50 24.55 -3.04
C LEU A 61 15.93 24.03 -3.11
N HIS A 62 16.90 24.94 -3.13
CA HIS A 62 18.31 24.57 -3.17
C HIS A 62 18.68 23.68 -1.97
N GLY A 63 19.22 22.49 -2.26
CA GLY A 63 19.56 21.49 -1.25
C GLY A 63 18.42 20.54 -0.84
N GLN A 64 17.19 20.73 -1.34
CA GLN A 64 16.09 19.79 -1.13
C GLN A 64 16.02 18.74 -2.24
N PRO A 65 15.66 17.47 -1.92
CA PRO A 65 15.48 16.45 -2.93
C PRO A 65 14.15 16.66 -3.69
N GLY A 66 14.22 16.59 -5.03
CA GLY A 66 13.04 16.51 -5.88
C GLY A 66 12.47 15.08 -5.93
N ALA A 67 11.29 14.95 -6.52
CA ALA A 67 10.66 13.66 -6.79
C ALA A 67 11.58 12.78 -7.64
N GLY A 68 11.83 11.53 -7.24
CA GLY A 68 12.62 10.60 -8.04
C GLY A 68 11.90 10.20 -9.32
N PHE A 69 12.59 9.49 -10.22
CA PHE A 69 11.98 9.09 -11.49
C PHE A 69 10.94 7.98 -11.33
N TRP A 70 11.27 6.95 -10.54
CA TRP A 70 10.40 5.78 -10.32
C TRP A 70 9.51 5.91 -9.09
N HIS A 71 10.03 6.55 -8.05
CA HIS A 71 9.33 6.80 -6.80
C HIS A 71 10.07 7.90 -6.02
N SER A 72 9.44 8.39 -4.96
CA SER A 72 10.08 9.18 -3.91
C SER A 72 10.02 8.40 -2.60
N PHE A 73 11.05 8.51 -1.76
CA PHE A 73 11.03 7.93 -0.41
C PHE A 73 10.22 8.76 0.59
N LEU A 74 9.72 9.92 0.16
CA LEU A 74 8.91 10.81 0.98
C LEU A 74 7.44 10.36 0.96
N ASN A 75 6.83 10.30 2.15
CA ASN A 75 5.46 9.80 2.39
C ASN A 75 4.35 10.61 1.69
N TYR A 76 4.70 11.69 0.98
CA TYR A 76 3.74 12.57 0.34
C TYR A 76 3.54 12.23 -1.14
N CYS A 77 4.15 11.17 -1.66
CA CYS A 77 4.10 10.85 -3.08
C CYS A 77 3.52 9.46 -3.32
N THR A 78 2.54 9.40 -4.23
CA THR A 78 2.05 8.18 -4.86
C THR A 78 2.93 7.80 -6.05
N ILE A 79 2.87 6.56 -6.50
CA ILE A 79 3.70 6.06 -7.62
C ILE A 79 2.95 6.15 -8.95
N ILE A 80 3.65 6.06 -10.08
CA ILE A 80 3.00 5.72 -11.36
C ILE A 80 2.35 4.33 -11.22
#